data_AF-U2NA79-F1
#
_entry.id   AF-U2NA79-F1
#
_cell.length_a   1.000
_cell.length_b   1.000
_cell.length_c   1.000
_cell.angle_alpha   90.00
_cell.angle_beta   90.00
_cell.angle_gamma   90.00
#
_symmetry.space_group_name_H-M   'P 1'
#
loop_
_entity.id
_entity.type
_entity.pdbx_description
1 polymer ?
#
loop_
_entity_poly.entity_id
_entity_poly.type
_entity_poly.pdbx_seq_one_letter_code
_entity_poly.pdbx_strand_id
1 'polypeptide(L)' 'MSNKLVELLAEYKEEKRCLEMGIEWLIEKDYAIGKLEKVNVIIADLEKLIG' A
#
# COMPACT_ATOMS: atom_id res chain seq x y z
N MET A 1 13.95 -11.39 12.06
CA MET A 1 13.09 -10.21 11.87
C MET A 1 11.83 -10.32 12.69
N SER A 2 11.28 -9.20 13.14
CA SER A 2 10.00 -9.14 13.87
C SER A 2 8.87 -9.67 12.98
N ASN A 3 8.17 -10.73 13.40
CA ASN A 3 6.99 -11.28 12.69
C ASN A 3 5.97 -10.20 12.35
N LYS A 4 5.89 -9.16 13.20
CA LYS A 4 5.01 -8.00 13.02
C LYS A 4 5.30 -7.17 11.78
N LEU A 5 6.57 -7.08 11.34
CA LEU A 5 6.91 -6.34 10.11
C LEU A 5 6.41 -7.08 8.87
N VAL A 6 6.49 -8.42 8.89
CA VAL A 6 5.98 -9.26 7.79
C VAL A 6 4.46 -9.20 7.75
N GLU A 7 3.79 -9.26 8.90
CA GLU A 7 2.34 -9.06 9.03
C GLU A 7 1.92 -7.68 8.51
N LEU A 8 2.61 -6.61 8.92
CA LEU A 8 2.33 -5.25 8.47
C LEU A 8 2.55 -5.08 6.95
N LEU A 9 3.58 -5.71 6.38
CA LEU A 9 3.80 -5.71 4.93
C LEU A 9 2.63 -6.39 4.19
N ALA A 10 2.11 -7.49 4.73
CA ALA A 10 0.96 -8.17 4.15
C ALA A 10 -0.32 -7.31 4.23
N GLU A 11 -0.55 -6.62 5.34
CA GLU A 11 -1.67 -5.68 5.50
C GLU A 11 -1.63 -4.55 4.46
N TYR A 12 -0.49 -3.89 4.28
CA TYR A 12 -0.36 -2.83 3.29
C TYR A 12 -0.48 -3.33 1.84
N LYS A 13 -0.02 -4.55 1.54
CA LYS A 13 -0.24 -5.18 0.23
C LYS A 13 -1.72 -5.43 -0.05
N GLU A 14 -2.48 -5.83 0.96
CA GLU A 14 -3.94 -6.00 0.82
C GLU A 14 -4.67 -4.65 0.72
N GLU A 15 -4.24 -3.63 1.48
CA GLU A 15 -4.78 -2.27 1.37
C GLU A 15 -4.56 -1.70 -0.04
N LYS A 16 -3.35 -1.86 -0.59
CA LYS A 16 -3.04 -1.51 -1.98
C LYS A 16 -4.02 -2.16 -2.95
N ARG A 17 -4.21 -3.48 -2.83
CA ARG A 17 -5.12 -4.25 -3.69
C ARG A 17 -6.56 -3.70 -3.60
N CYS A 18 -7.04 -3.41 -2.40
CA CYS A 18 -8.37 -2.84 -2.18
C CYS A 18 -8.54 -1.46 -2.83
N LEU A 19 -7.53 -0.59 -2.71
CA LEU A 19 -7.54 0.72 -3.34
C LEU A 19 -7.57 0.61 -4.87
N GLU A 20 -6.73 -0.25 -5.45
CA GLU A 20 -6.66 -0.48 -6.89
C GLU A 20 -7.99 -1.00 -7.47
N MET A 21 -8.76 -1.80 -6.72
CA MET A 21 -10.06 -2.32 -7.17
C MET A 21 -11.11 -1.22 -7.43
N GLY A 22 -11.05 -0.10 -6.70
CA GLY A 22 -12.08 0.95 -6.74
C GLY A 22 -11.60 2.27 -7.36
N ILE A 23 -10.30 2.44 -7.59
CA ILE A 23 -9.70 3.74 -7.93
C ILE A 23 -10.24 4.34 -9.22
N GLU A 24 -10.59 3.50 -10.20
CA GLU A 24 -11.11 3.93 -11.50
C GLU A 24 -12.51 4.53 -11.43
N TRP A 25 -13.27 4.23 -10.37
CA TRP A 25 -14.65 4.67 -10.17
C TRP A 25 -14.77 5.95 -9.35
N LEU A 26 -13.64 6.46 -8.85
CA LEU A 26 -13.61 7.68 -8.05
C LEU A 26 -13.66 8.93 -8.94
N ILE A 27 -14.38 9.95 -8.48
CA ILE A 27 -14.47 11.27 -9.13
C ILE A 27 -13.12 11.99 -9.05
N GLU A 28 -12.45 11.91 -7.89
CA GLU A 28 -11.15 12.54 -7.64
C GLU A 28 -9.99 11.54 -7.83
N LYS A 29 -9.78 11.11 -9.09
CA LYS A 29 -8.76 10.10 -9.43
C LYS A 29 -7.36 10.50 -9.00
N ASP A 30 -6.95 11.74 -9.28
CA ASP A 30 -5.59 12.21 -8.95
C ASP A 30 -5.32 12.18 -7.44
N TYR A 31 -6.31 12.54 -6.63
CA TYR A 31 -6.20 12.46 -5.17
C TYR A 31 -6.07 11.00 -4.71
N ALA A 32 -6.87 10.10 -5.27
CA ALA A 32 -6.81 8.68 -4.94
C ALA A 32 -5.48 8.03 -5.37
N ILE A 33 -4.96 8.39 -6.54
CA ILE A 33 -3.64 7.96 -7.02
C ILE A 33 -2.56 8.43 -6.05
N GLY A 34 -2.61 9.68 -5.60
CA GLY A 34 -1.66 10.20 -4.60
C GLY A 34 -1.73 9.47 -3.25
N LYS A 35 -2.86 8.86 -2.88
CA LYS A 35 -2.96 7.99 -1.70
C LYS A 35 -2.35 6.62 -1.95
N LEU A 36 -2.62 6.04 -3.12
CA LEU A 36 -2.04 4.77 -3.53
C LEU A 36 -0.51 4.84 -3.62
N GLU A 37 0.04 5.96 -4.10
CA GLU A 37 1.49 6.22 -4.11
C GLU A 37 2.10 6.19 -2.71
N LYS A 38 1.42 6.74 -1.70
CA LYS A 38 1.89 6.68 -0.31
C LYS A 38 1.92 5.25 0.21
N VAL A 39 0.90 4.45 -0.09
CA VAL A 39 0.86 3.02 0.27
C VAL A 39 2.02 2.28 -0.41
N ASN A 40 2.30 2.55 -1.69
CA ASN A 40 3.44 1.97 -2.41
C ASN A 40 4.79 2.31 -1.77
N VAL A 41 4.98 3.56 -1.32
CA VAL A 41 6.21 3.98 -0.61
C VAL A 41 6.36 3.21 0.71
N ILE A 42 5.29 3.09 1.50
CA ILE A 42 5.32 2.35 2.77
C ILE A 42 5.69 0.88 2.53
N ILE A 43 5.08 0.22 1.53
CA ILE A 43 5.42 -1.15 1.14
C ILE A 43 6.91 -1.27 0.82
N ALA A 44 7.44 -0.38 -0.02
CA ALA A 44 8.84 -0.41 -0.44
C ALA A 44 9.79 -0.24 0.75
N ASP A 45 9.46 0.64 1.70
CA ASP A 45 10.28 0.83 2.90
C ASP A 45 10.20 -0.37 3.85
N LEU A 46 9.03 -0.99 4.01
CA LEU A 46 8.87 -2.24 4.78
C LEU A 46 9.67 -3.39 4.16
N GLU A 47 9.67 -3.52 2.83
CA GLU A 47 10.45 -4.53 2.11
C GLU A 47 11.96 -4.35 2.34
N LYS A 48 12.46 -3.09 2.33
CA LYS A 48 13.87 -2.79 2.65
C LYS A 48 14.24 -3.08 4.10
N LEU A 49 13.29 -3.00 5.04
CA LEU A 49 13.53 -3.30 6.45
C LEU A 49 13.50 -4.81 6.76
N ILE A 50 12.87 -5.60 5.88
CA ILE A 50 12.76 -7.06 6.00
C ILE A 50 13.89 -7.77 5.24
N GLY A 51 14.36 -7.21 4.12
CA GLY A 51 15.55 -7.66 3.38
C GLY A 51 16.85 -7.29 4.08
#